data_AF-A0A4R8VAY5-F1
#
_entry.id   AF-A0A4R8VAY5-F1
#
_cell.length_a   1.000
_cell.length_b   1.000
_cell.length_c   1.000
_cell.angle_alpha   90.00
_cell.angle_beta   90.00
_cell.angle_gamma   90.00
#
_symmetry.space_group_name_H-M   'P 1'
#
loop_
_entity.id
_entity.type
_entity.pdbx_description
1 polymer ?
#
loop_
_entity_poly.entity_id
_entity_poly.type
_entity_poly.pdbx_seq_one_letter_code
_entity_poly.pdbx_strand_id
1 'polypeptide(L)'
;MPLILRYLGMIASWVAFPLAFTVLFLGMRAVIAVGGYCAEGGPYVIATPCPGDVGLLMPASVFIGLAAVGVNLYLARGLGASLSLLAWPILFIGLSLNFLQAGLTPDSMGGTGIFLGIMFFVMGVVPLIAWLRQPGNPAAAVAGTSHLDGTLAGRVSFAWGRSAHPGPPGTLTPLDFVVLVPLWLLAALVGVVLGVIWMSA
;
A
#
# COMPACT_ATOMS: atom_id res chain seq x y z
N MET A 1 21.73 -7.78 11.19
CA MET A 1 20.53 -7.30 11.91
C MET A 1 19.93 -8.49 12.63
N PRO A 2 19.59 -8.36 13.92
CA PRO A 2 18.99 -9.47 14.66
C PRO A 2 17.62 -9.80 14.08
N LEU A 3 17.27 -11.09 14.07
CA LEU A 3 16.04 -11.63 13.48
C LEU A 3 14.79 -10.91 14.00
N ILE A 4 14.76 -10.66 15.31
CA ILE A 4 13.64 -10.01 16.00
C ILE A 4 13.34 -8.61 15.44
N LEU A 5 14.38 -7.84 15.10
CA LEU A 5 14.21 -6.49 14.56
C LEU A 5 13.59 -6.52 13.16
N ARG A 6 13.83 -7.60 12.41
CA ARG A 6 13.25 -7.77 11.08
C ARG A 6 11.78 -8.15 11.14
N TYR A 7 11.39 -9.01 12.09
CA TYR A 7 9.97 -9.30 12.38
C TYR A 7 9.23 -8.05 12.86
N LEU A 8 9.83 -7.28 13.77
CA LEU A 8 9.26 -6.01 14.20
C LEU A 8 9.11 -5.02 13.04
N GLY A 9 10.12 -4.92 12.17
CA GLY A 9 10.04 -4.10 10.96
C GLY A 9 8.93 -4.53 10.02
N MET A 10 8.77 -5.84 9.80
CA MET A 10 7.70 -6.41 8.98
C MET A 10 6.33 -6.05 9.56
N ILE A 11 6.08 -6.36 10.83
CA ILE A 11 4.81 -6.11 11.51
C ILE A 11 4.50 -4.60 11.51
N ALA A 12 5.45 -3.77 11.94
CA ALA A 12 5.26 -2.32 11.99
C ALA A 12 4.93 -1.73 10.62
N SER A 13 5.65 -2.16 9.56
CA SER A 13 5.37 -1.69 8.20
C SER A 13 3.99 -2.14 7.70
N TRP A 14 3.59 -3.38 7.98
CA TRP A 14 2.30 -3.94 7.57
C TRP A 14 1.12 -3.46 8.41
N VAL A 15 1.33 -2.92 9.62
CA VAL A 15 0.29 -2.19 10.36
C VAL A 15 0.18 -0.75 9.86
N ALA A 16 1.32 -0.05 9.75
CA ALA A 16 1.35 1.37 9.43
C ALA A 16 0.87 1.68 8.00
N PHE A 17 1.24 0.85 7.01
CA PHE A 17 0.85 1.10 5.62
C PHE A 17 -0.67 0.96 5.39
N PRO A 18 -1.35 -0.12 5.79
CA PRO A 18 -2.79 -0.24 5.64
C PRO A 18 -3.55 0.79 6.48
N LEU A 19 -3.07 1.15 7.68
CA LEU A 19 -3.63 2.25 8.45
C LEU A 19 -3.60 3.55 7.65
N ALA A 20 -2.42 3.93 7.15
CA ALA A 20 -2.25 5.13 6.33
C ALA A 20 -3.10 5.08 5.05
N PHE A 21 -3.11 3.93 4.37
CA PHE A 21 -3.91 3.73 3.17
C PHE A 21 -5.42 3.83 3.47
N THR A 22 -5.90 3.28 4.57
CA THR A 22 -7.30 3.39 4.99
C THR A 22 -7.68 4.83 5.29
N VAL A 23 -6.84 5.58 6.01
CA VAL A 23 -7.05 7.02 6.26
C VAL A 23 -7.09 7.80 4.94
N LEU A 24 -6.15 7.54 4.03
CA LEU A 24 -6.14 8.17 2.70
C LEU A 24 -7.39 7.83 1.89
N PHE A 25 -7.80 6.56 1.89
CA PHE A 25 -8.94 6.05 1.14
C PHE A 25 -10.26 6.64 1.64
N LEU A 26 -10.45 6.73 2.96
CA LEU A 26 -11.63 7.32 3.58
C LEU A 26 -11.61 8.85 3.51
N GLY A 27 -10.45 9.48 3.70
CA GLY A 27 -10.28 10.92 3.56
C GLY A 27 -10.61 11.40 2.14
N MET A 28 -10.19 10.65 1.11
CA MET A 28 -10.58 10.93 -0.27
C MET A 28 -12.10 10.88 -0.47
N ARG A 29 -12.81 9.92 0.14
CA ARG A 29 -14.28 9.87 0.08
C ARG A 29 -14.90 11.09 0.74
N ALA A 30 -14.36 11.54 1.87
CA ALA A 30 -14.82 12.74 2.54
C ALA A 30 -14.62 13.99 1.66
N VAL A 31 -13.49 14.11 0.95
CA VAL A 31 -13.22 15.21 0.01
C VAL A 31 -14.17 15.16 -1.21
N ILE A 32 -14.40 13.98 -1.78
CA ILE A 32 -15.33 13.82 -2.90
C ILE A 32 -16.74 14.22 -2.48
N ALA A 33 -17.18 13.89 -1.26
CA ALA A 33 -18.50 14.22 -0.75
C ALA A 33 -18.74 15.74 -0.64
N VAL A 34 -17.70 16.56 -0.43
CA VAL A 34 -17.80 18.03 -0.38
C VAL A 34 -17.55 18.72 -1.73
N GLY A 35 -17.45 17.96 -2.83
CA GLY A 35 -17.28 18.49 -4.18
C GLY A 35 -15.87 18.35 -4.76
N GLY A 36 -15.00 17.55 -4.13
CA GLY A 36 -13.68 17.19 -4.66
C GLY A 36 -12.56 18.17 -4.33
N TYR A 37 -12.85 19.27 -3.63
CA TYR A 37 -11.85 20.20 -3.11
C TYR A 37 -12.28 20.73 -1.76
N CYS A 38 -11.33 20.84 -0.84
CA CYS A 38 -11.52 21.52 0.44
C CYS A 38 -10.18 22.09 0.89
N ALA A 39 -10.20 23.09 1.76
CA ALA A 39 -9.00 23.66 2.34
C ALA A 39 -9.24 23.98 3.83
N GLU A 40 -8.16 23.95 4.61
CA GLU A 40 -8.15 24.36 6.01
C GLU A 40 -6.93 25.20 6.30
N GLY A 41 -7.15 26.28 7.05
CA GLY A 41 -6.11 27.24 7.42
C GLY A 41 -5.60 28.13 6.27
N GLY A 42 -4.65 29.00 6.61
CA GLY A 42 -3.99 29.91 5.67
C GLY A 42 -4.57 31.34 5.64
N PRO A 43 -3.89 32.27 4.94
CA PRO A 43 -4.29 33.68 4.85
C PRO A 43 -5.38 33.95 3.80
N TYR A 44 -5.86 32.93 3.09
CA TYR A 44 -6.85 33.04 2.02
C TYR A 44 -8.26 32.71 2.51
N VAL A 45 -9.26 33.28 1.84
CA VAL A 45 -10.68 32.99 2.14
C VAL A 45 -11.01 31.58 1.66
N ILE A 46 -11.31 30.70 2.61
CA ILE A 46 -11.67 29.30 2.35
C ILE A 46 -13.12 29.24 1.86
N ALA A 47 -13.31 28.79 0.61
CA ALA A 47 -14.64 28.61 0.02
C ALA A 47 -15.36 27.36 0.55
N THR A 48 -14.61 26.27 0.77
CA THR A 48 -15.13 24.98 1.26
C THR A 48 -14.19 24.45 2.35
N PRO A 49 -14.61 24.43 3.63
CA PRO A 49 -13.80 23.87 4.70
C PRO A 49 -13.71 22.34 4.58
N CYS A 50 -12.58 21.75 4.99
CA CYS A 50 -12.49 20.28 5.03
C CYS A 50 -13.33 19.71 6.18
N PRO A 51 -13.92 18.52 5.99
CA PRO A 51 -14.63 17.84 7.06
C PRO A 51 -13.65 17.17 8.03
N GLY A 52 -13.80 17.44 9.33
CA GLY A 52 -12.96 16.86 10.38
C GLY A 52 -11.47 17.18 10.17
N ASP A 53 -10.59 16.26 10.54
CA ASP A 53 -9.13 16.47 10.43
C ASP A 53 -8.55 16.08 9.05
N VAL A 54 -9.39 15.93 8.02
CA VAL A 54 -8.98 15.43 6.70
C VAL A 54 -7.90 16.30 6.05
N GLY A 55 -7.91 17.62 6.30
CA GLY A 55 -6.90 18.55 5.78
C GLY A 55 -5.47 18.21 6.22
N LEU A 56 -5.30 17.70 7.45
CA LEU A 56 -4.00 17.28 7.99
C LEU A 56 -3.74 15.79 7.78
N LEU A 57 -4.76 14.95 7.99
CA LEU A 57 -4.64 13.50 7.95
C LEU A 57 -4.31 12.97 6.56
N MET A 58 -4.84 13.60 5.50
CA MET A 58 -4.53 13.19 4.12
C MET A 58 -3.03 13.32 3.80
N PRO A 59 -2.38 14.49 3.94
CA PRO A 59 -0.93 14.60 3.76
C PRO A 59 -0.14 13.69 4.70
N ALA A 60 -0.52 13.64 5.98
CA ALA A 60 0.16 12.80 6.98
C ALA A 60 0.14 11.32 6.58
N SER A 61 -1.01 10.83 6.08
CA SER A 61 -1.15 9.44 5.64
C SER A 61 -0.18 9.09 4.50
N VAL A 62 0.07 10.01 3.56
CA VAL A 62 1.04 9.79 2.47
C VAL A 62 2.44 9.61 3.04
N PHE A 63 2.86 10.48 3.96
CA PHE A 63 4.18 10.38 4.59
C PHE A 63 4.32 9.14 5.47
N ILE A 64 3.28 8.78 6.23
CA ILE A 64 3.27 7.56 7.04
C ILE A 64 3.35 6.32 6.14
N GLY A 65 2.60 6.29 5.03
CA GLY A 65 2.66 5.20 4.06
C GLY A 65 4.04 5.05 3.42
N LEU A 66 4.67 6.17 3.02
CA LEU A 66 6.05 6.17 2.51
C LEU A 66 7.06 5.71 3.56
N ALA A 67 6.92 6.19 4.80
CA ALA A 67 7.76 5.76 5.92
C ALA A 67 7.60 4.26 6.18
N ALA A 68 6.39 3.71 6.12
CA ALA A 68 6.12 2.30 6.28
C ALA A 68 6.81 1.44 5.19
N VAL A 69 6.80 1.91 3.93
CA VAL A 69 7.57 1.29 2.84
C VAL A 69 9.07 1.32 3.13
N GLY A 70 9.60 2.46 3.60
CA GLY A 70 11.00 2.59 4.01
C GLY A 70 11.40 1.66 5.16
N VAL A 71 10.54 1.51 6.17
CA VAL A 71 10.71 0.56 7.28
C VAL A 71 10.74 -0.87 6.78
N ASN A 72 9.86 -1.23 5.84
CA ASN A 72 9.85 -2.56 5.22
C ASN A 72 11.18 -2.85 4.48
N LEU A 73 11.68 -1.87 3.70
CA LEU A 73 12.93 -2.01 2.97
C LEU A 73 14.13 -2.15 3.90
N TYR A 74 14.23 -1.32 4.95
CA TYR A 74 15.42 -1.24 5.78
C TYR A 74 15.46 -2.27 6.92
N LEU A 75 14.33 -2.47 7.62
CA LEU A 75 14.23 -3.36 8.78
C LEU A 75 13.80 -4.78 8.37
N ALA A 76 12.70 -4.93 7.62
CA ALA A 76 12.19 -6.27 7.28
C ALA A 76 13.11 -7.01 6.29
N ARG A 77 13.73 -6.27 5.35
CA ARG A 77 14.69 -6.78 4.35
C ARG A 77 14.15 -8.01 3.58
N GLY A 78 12.88 -7.95 3.18
CA GLY A 78 12.23 -9.03 2.43
C GLY A 78 11.63 -10.16 3.28
N LEU A 79 11.45 -9.99 4.60
CA LEU A 79 10.56 -10.85 5.38
C LEU A 79 9.10 -10.45 5.16
N GLY A 80 8.26 -11.44 4.82
CA GLY A 80 6.86 -11.21 4.48
C GLY A 80 6.66 -10.59 3.11
N ALA A 81 5.41 -10.47 2.69
CA ALA A 81 5.03 -9.89 1.41
C ALA A 81 5.74 -8.55 1.18
N SER A 82 6.28 -8.37 -0.03
CA SER A 82 7.06 -7.18 -0.38
C SER A 82 6.17 -5.94 -0.45
N LEU A 83 6.15 -5.17 0.64
CA LEU A 83 5.34 -3.96 0.74
C LEU A 83 5.74 -2.93 -0.30
N SER A 84 7.03 -2.83 -0.65
CA SER A 84 7.50 -1.84 -1.64
C SER A 84 6.90 -2.07 -3.03
N LEU A 85 6.66 -3.33 -3.36
CA LEU A 85 6.10 -3.72 -4.66
C LEU A 85 4.59 -3.73 -4.65
N LEU A 86 3.98 -4.08 -3.52
CA LEU A 86 2.53 -4.08 -3.35
C LEU A 86 1.96 -2.69 -3.05
N ALA A 87 2.75 -1.77 -2.48
CA ALA A 87 2.28 -0.45 -2.11
C ALA A 87 1.73 0.32 -3.31
N TRP A 88 2.45 0.29 -4.44
CA TRP A 88 2.02 0.94 -5.67
C TRP A 88 0.66 0.41 -6.18
N PRO A 89 0.49 -0.88 -6.51
CA PRO A 89 -0.79 -1.40 -6.98
C PRO A 89 -1.89 -1.25 -5.95
N ILE A 90 -1.62 -1.41 -4.64
CA ILE A 90 -2.63 -1.19 -3.59
C ILE A 90 -3.12 0.26 -3.63
N LEU A 91 -2.21 1.23 -3.71
CA LEU A 91 -2.56 2.65 -3.77
C LEU A 91 -3.39 2.96 -5.03
N PHE A 92 -2.88 2.60 -6.21
CA PHE A 92 -3.52 2.99 -7.46
C PHE A 92 -4.83 2.25 -7.72
N ILE A 93 -4.88 0.95 -7.47
CA ILE A 93 -6.11 0.17 -7.61
C ILE A 93 -7.11 0.61 -6.54
N GLY A 94 -6.66 0.82 -5.31
CA GLY A 94 -7.51 1.32 -4.23
C GLY A 94 -8.14 2.68 -4.54
N LEU A 95 -7.35 3.67 -4.93
CA LEU A 95 -7.85 5.00 -5.30
C LEU A 95 -8.74 4.96 -6.56
N SER A 96 -8.46 4.05 -7.49
CA SER A 96 -9.32 3.86 -8.67
C SER A 96 -10.75 3.49 -8.30
N LEU A 97 -10.95 2.68 -7.25
CA LEU A 97 -12.28 2.29 -6.78
C LEU A 97 -13.07 3.49 -6.25
N ASN A 98 -12.42 4.43 -5.56
CA ASN A 98 -13.06 5.66 -5.11
C ASN A 98 -13.52 6.53 -6.29
N PHE A 99 -12.64 6.75 -7.28
CA PHE A 99 -12.99 7.55 -8.46
C PHE A 99 -14.04 6.88 -9.35
N LEU A 100 -13.97 5.56 -9.54
CA LEU A 100 -14.98 4.82 -10.29
C LEU A 100 -16.34 4.86 -9.59
N GLN A 101 -16.37 4.65 -8.27
CA GLN A 101 -17.60 4.75 -7.50
C GLN A 101 -18.21 6.15 -7.59
N ALA A 102 -17.38 7.20 -7.45
CA ALA A 102 -17.82 8.58 -7.65
C ALA A 102 -18.34 8.79 -9.08
N GLY A 103 -17.60 8.37 -10.10
CA GLY A 103 -18.00 8.55 -11.50
C GLY A 103 -19.32 7.86 -11.87
N LEU A 104 -19.64 6.74 -11.20
CA LEU A 104 -20.90 6.00 -11.38
C LEU A 104 -22.06 6.53 -10.53
N THR A 105 -21.78 7.37 -9.53
CA THR A 105 -22.81 7.94 -8.65
C THR A 105 -23.37 9.23 -9.28
N PRO A 106 -24.70 9.31 -9.53
CA PRO A 106 -25.34 10.53 -10.03
C PRO A 106 -25.00 11.75 -9.15
N ASP A 107 -24.84 12.92 -9.75
CA ASP A 107 -24.60 14.21 -9.08
C ASP A 107 -23.25 14.41 -8.36
N SER A 108 -22.27 13.51 -8.56
CA SER A 108 -20.91 13.69 -8.01
C SER A 108 -19.90 14.15 -9.08
N MET A 109 -18.99 13.28 -9.53
CA MET A 109 -17.92 13.61 -10.49
C MET A 109 -18.24 13.24 -11.94
N GLY A 110 -19.25 12.39 -12.17
CA GLY A 110 -19.66 11.92 -13.49
C GLY A 110 -18.48 11.39 -14.34
N GLY A 111 -18.38 11.85 -15.59
CA GLY A 111 -17.36 11.39 -16.53
C GLY A 111 -15.91 11.58 -16.07
N THR A 112 -15.62 12.62 -15.28
CA THR A 112 -14.28 12.87 -14.74
C THR A 112 -13.86 11.77 -13.76
N GLY A 113 -14.78 11.32 -12.90
CA GLY A 113 -14.53 10.22 -11.97
C GLY A 113 -14.25 8.91 -12.70
N ILE A 114 -14.99 8.62 -13.77
CA ILE A 114 -14.76 7.43 -14.60
C ILE A 114 -13.37 7.49 -15.25
N PHE A 115 -13.01 8.62 -15.85
CA PHE A 115 -11.71 8.81 -16.49
C PHE A 115 -10.55 8.62 -15.50
N LEU A 116 -10.60 9.30 -14.35
CA LEU A 116 -9.58 9.17 -13.31
C LEU A 116 -9.53 7.74 -12.76
N GLY A 117 -10.68 7.12 -12.52
CA GLY A 117 -10.78 5.74 -12.09
C GLY A 117 -10.07 4.77 -13.03
N ILE A 118 -10.36 4.84 -14.34
CA ILE A 118 -9.71 4.00 -15.35
C ILE A 118 -8.21 4.28 -15.42
N MET A 119 -7.80 5.55 -15.41
CA MET A 119 -6.38 5.92 -15.48
C MET A 119 -5.58 5.34 -14.30
N PHE A 120 -6.07 5.53 -13.08
CA PHE A 120 -5.42 4.99 -11.88
C PHE A 120 -5.44 3.45 -11.87
N PHE A 121 -6.54 2.84 -12.33
CA PHE A 121 -6.62 1.38 -12.45
C PHE A 121 -5.54 0.83 -13.39
N VAL A 122 -5.37 1.43 -14.57
CA VAL A 122 -4.33 1.05 -15.53
C VAL A 122 -2.92 1.25 -14.93
N MET A 123 -2.68 2.38 -14.26
CA MET A 123 -1.41 2.67 -13.59
C MET A 123 -1.07 1.69 -12.46
N GLY A 124 -2.06 1.09 -11.81
CA GLY A 124 -1.86 0.06 -10.79
C GLY A 124 -1.69 -1.34 -11.38
N VAL A 125 -2.58 -1.73 -12.31
CA VAL A 125 -2.67 -3.09 -12.85
C VAL A 125 -1.56 -3.41 -13.83
N VAL A 126 -1.20 -2.48 -14.73
CA VAL A 126 -0.18 -2.76 -15.76
C VAL A 126 1.19 -3.09 -15.14
N PRO A 127 1.73 -2.30 -14.19
CA PRO A 127 2.98 -2.64 -13.53
C PRO A 127 2.87 -3.93 -12.71
N LEU A 128 1.72 -4.17 -12.07
CA LEU A 128 1.48 -5.39 -11.31
C LEU A 128 1.57 -6.65 -12.19
N ILE A 129 0.88 -6.65 -13.33
CA ILE A 129 0.91 -7.77 -14.29
C ILE A 129 2.32 -7.95 -14.86
N ALA A 130 2.97 -6.86 -15.28
CA ALA A 130 4.33 -6.92 -15.82
C ALA A 130 5.32 -7.52 -14.82
N TRP A 131 5.16 -7.18 -13.54
CA TRP A 131 6.01 -7.67 -12.46
C TRP A 131 5.72 -9.14 -12.08
N LEU A 132 4.44 -9.53 -11.95
CA LEU A 132 4.04 -10.90 -11.63
C LEU A 132 4.43 -11.91 -12.70
N ARG A 133 4.58 -11.48 -13.96
CA ARG A 133 5.05 -12.33 -15.07
C ARG A 133 6.51 -12.79 -14.92
N GLN A 134 7.31 -12.16 -14.07
CA GLN A 134 8.70 -12.56 -13.88
C GLN A 134 8.81 -13.76 -12.92
N PRO A 135 9.64 -14.76 -13.23
CA PRO A 135 9.80 -15.94 -12.38
C PRO A 135 10.37 -15.56 -11.01
N GLY A 136 9.79 -16.10 -9.94
CA GLY A 136 10.19 -15.84 -8.54
C GLY A 136 9.48 -14.66 -7.85
N ASN A 137 8.97 -13.70 -8.62
CA ASN A 137 8.20 -12.57 -8.10
C ASN A 137 6.82 -12.93 -7.48
N PRO A 138 6.03 -13.91 -7.96
CA PRO A 138 4.76 -14.24 -7.31
C PRO A 138 4.95 -14.79 -5.88
N ALA A 139 6.02 -15.56 -5.64
CA ALA A 139 6.38 -16.00 -4.30
C ALA A 139 6.80 -14.82 -3.41
N ALA A 140 7.55 -13.85 -3.98
CA ALA A 140 7.92 -12.63 -3.29
C ALA A 140 6.75 -11.69 -2.97
N ALA A 141 5.69 -11.74 -3.78
CA ALA A 141 4.45 -11.00 -3.53
C ALA A 141 3.76 -11.51 -2.27
N VAL A 142 3.80 -12.83 -2.05
CA VAL A 142 2.97 -13.48 -1.02
C VAL A 142 3.75 -13.71 0.28
N ALA A 143 4.96 -14.24 0.20
CA ALA A 143 5.75 -14.65 1.36
C ALA A 143 7.06 -13.85 1.52
N GLY A 144 7.47 -13.07 0.51
CA GLY A 144 8.69 -12.28 0.54
C GLY A 144 9.89 -12.99 -0.08
N THR A 145 11.10 -12.55 0.28
CA THR A 145 12.36 -13.06 -0.28
C THR A 145 13.33 -13.60 0.77
N SER A 146 12.87 -13.75 2.01
CA SER A 146 13.66 -14.27 3.14
C SER A 146 12.95 -15.44 3.81
N HIS A 147 13.73 -16.43 4.24
CA HIS A 147 13.25 -17.51 5.09
C HIS A 147 12.96 -17.04 6.51
N LEU A 148 12.24 -17.85 7.28
CA LEU A 148 11.96 -17.63 8.71
C LEU A 148 13.23 -17.44 9.56
N ASP A 149 14.33 -18.08 9.17
CA ASP A 149 15.65 -17.98 9.80
C ASP A 149 16.41 -16.71 9.42
N GLY A 150 15.84 -15.89 8.53
CA GLY A 150 16.43 -14.65 8.05
C GLY A 150 17.47 -14.81 6.94
N THR A 151 17.73 -16.04 6.47
CA THR A 151 18.52 -16.25 5.26
C THR A 151 17.75 -15.75 4.03
N LEU A 152 18.46 -15.16 3.06
CA LEU A 152 17.83 -14.64 1.84
C LEU A 152 17.57 -15.81 0.87
N ALA A 153 16.30 -16.07 0.57
CA ALA A 153 15.86 -17.05 -0.40
C ALA A 153 16.07 -16.55 -1.84
N GLY A 154 15.98 -15.24 -2.05
CA GLY A 154 16.20 -14.61 -3.35
C GLY A 154 16.25 -13.10 -3.28
N ARG A 155 16.32 -12.45 -4.45
CA ARG A 155 16.13 -11.00 -4.60
C ARG A 155 14.99 -10.76 -5.57
N VAL A 156 14.23 -9.71 -5.31
CA VAL A 156 13.18 -9.31 -6.25
C VAL A 156 13.81 -8.72 -7.49
N SER A 157 13.37 -9.19 -8.66
CA SER A 157 13.72 -8.60 -9.94
C SER A 157 12.80 -7.41 -10.22
N PHE A 158 13.38 -6.26 -10.52
CA PHE A 158 12.63 -5.09 -11.02
C PHE A 158 12.62 -5.12 -12.55
N ALA A 159 11.47 -4.80 -13.15
CA ALA A 159 11.27 -4.86 -14.61
C ALA A 159 12.26 -4.03 -15.45
N TRP A 160 12.98 -3.09 -14.84
CA TRP A 160 13.98 -2.24 -15.50
C TRP A 160 15.44 -2.57 -15.14
N GLY A 161 15.68 -3.49 -14.21
CA GLY A 161 17.03 -3.87 -13.79
C GLY A 161 17.50 -5.14 -14.50
N ARG A 162 18.62 -5.09 -15.23
CA ARG A 162 19.31 -6.31 -15.68
C ARG A 162 19.73 -7.11 -14.46
N SER A 163 19.15 -8.30 -14.26
CA SER A 163 19.49 -9.22 -13.18
C SER A 163 20.92 -9.73 -13.38
N ALA A 164 21.89 -9.14 -12.68
CA ALA A 164 23.26 -9.66 -12.62
C ALA A 164 23.32 -10.83 -11.61
N HIS A 165 22.95 -12.03 -12.08
CA HIS A 165 23.45 -13.37 -11.72
C HIS A 165 22.35 -14.45 -11.72
N PRO A 166 22.56 -15.59 -12.41
CA PRO A 166 21.70 -16.76 -12.35
C PRO A 166 22.13 -17.65 -11.16
N GLY A 167 21.95 -17.18 -9.93
CA GLY A 167 21.92 -18.10 -8.79
C GLY A 167 20.59 -18.87 -8.83
N PRO A 168 20.54 -20.19 -8.57
CA PRO A 168 19.26 -20.88 -8.46
C PRO A 168 18.43 -20.15 -7.40
N PRO A 169 17.16 -19.78 -7.69
CA PRO A 169 16.30 -19.16 -6.70
C PRO A 169 16.20 -20.13 -5.53
N GLY A 170 16.64 -19.71 -4.35
CA GLY A 170 16.34 -20.45 -3.13
C GLY A 170 14.82 -20.52 -3.04
N THR A 171 14.27 -21.71 -3.20
CA THR A 171 12.83 -21.92 -3.09
C THR A 171 12.45 -21.74 -1.64
N LEU A 172 11.54 -20.81 -1.37
CA LEU A 172 10.91 -20.69 -0.05
C LEU A 172 10.31 -22.03 0.35
N THR A 173 10.49 -22.39 1.61
CA THR A 173 9.93 -23.62 2.16
C THR A 173 8.43 -23.44 2.39
N PRO A 174 7.61 -24.51 2.35
CA PRO A 174 6.18 -24.43 2.67
C PRO A 174 5.91 -23.81 4.05
N LEU A 175 6.81 -24.03 5.02
CA LEU A 175 6.73 -23.44 6.36
C LEU A 175 6.82 -21.92 6.33
N ASP A 176 7.66 -21.36 5.45
CA ASP A 176 7.79 -19.90 5.28
C ASP A 176 6.43 -19.29 4.87
N PHE A 177 5.69 -19.94 3.97
CA PHE A 177 4.35 -19.50 3.56
C PHE A 177 3.33 -19.59 4.70
N VAL A 178 3.32 -20.71 5.43
CA VAL A 178 2.35 -20.96 6.50
C VAL A 178 2.49 -19.96 7.65
N VAL A 179 3.70 -19.47 7.93
CA VAL A 179 3.95 -18.53 9.03
C VAL A 179 3.91 -17.08 8.56
N LEU A 180 4.62 -16.75 7.47
CA LEU A 180 4.75 -15.35 7.04
C LEU A 180 3.43 -14.79 6.50
N VAL A 181 2.65 -15.59 5.76
CA VAL A 181 1.42 -15.12 5.12
C VAL A 181 0.36 -14.71 6.14
N PRO A 182 -0.04 -15.56 7.10
CA PRO A 182 -1.00 -15.15 8.12
C PRO A 182 -0.48 -13.99 8.96
N LEU A 183 0.83 -13.96 9.24
CA LEU A 183 1.42 -12.91 10.08
C LEU A 183 1.29 -11.52 9.45
N TRP A 184 1.64 -11.34 8.16
CA TRP A 184 1.47 -10.03 7.52
C TRP A 184 0.01 -9.70 7.26
N LEU A 185 -0.85 -10.69 6.99
CA LEU A 185 -2.29 -10.47 6.83
C LEU A 185 -2.93 -9.99 8.13
N LEU A 186 -2.57 -10.58 9.28
CA LEU A 186 -3.05 -10.15 10.59
C LEU A 186 -2.56 -8.73 10.91
N ALA A 187 -1.29 -8.44 10.64
CA ALA A 187 -0.75 -7.09 10.80
C ALA A 187 -1.49 -6.07 9.92
N ALA A 188 -1.77 -6.44 8.66
CA ALA A 188 -2.53 -5.60 7.74
C ALA A 188 -3.98 -5.37 8.22
N LEU A 189 -4.64 -6.43 8.68
CA LEU A 189 -5.98 -6.36 9.23
C LEU A 189 -6.04 -5.42 10.44
N VAL A 190 -5.08 -5.51 11.36
CA VAL A 190 -4.96 -4.60 12.50
C VAL A 190 -4.81 -3.16 12.02
N GLY A 191 -3.95 -2.90 11.04
CA GLY A 191 -3.79 -1.57 10.43
C GLY A 191 -5.09 -1.01 9.87
N VAL A 192 -5.83 -1.81 9.09
CA VAL A 192 -7.14 -1.43 8.52
C VAL A 192 -8.16 -1.13 9.62
N VAL A 193 -8.30 -2.02 10.61
CA VAL A 193 -9.26 -1.84 11.70
C VAL A 193 -8.96 -0.57 12.49
N LEU A 194 -7.69 -0.31 12.83
CA LEU A 194 -7.29 0.92 13.50
C LEU A 194 -7.60 2.17 12.66
N GLY A 195 -7.34 2.12 11.35
CA GLY A 195 -7.67 3.20 10.43
C GLY A 195 -9.17 3.48 10.33
N VAL A 196 -10.00 2.42 10.27
CA VAL A 196 -11.46 2.56 10.27
C VAL A 196 -11.96 3.14 11.58
N ILE A 197 -11.50 2.61 12.72
CA ILE A 197 -11.89 3.10 14.05
C ILE A 197 -11.56 4.58 14.17
N TRP A 198 -10.33 4.97 13.80
CA TRP A 198 -9.90 6.37 13.88
C TRP A 198 -10.74 7.30 13.00
N MET A 199 -11.07 6.90 11.77
CA MET A 199 -11.91 7.71 10.89
C MET A 199 -13.40 7.71 11.26
N SER A 200 -13.83 6.82 12.17
CA SER A 200 -15.20 6.72 12.66
C SER A 200 -15.44 7.35 14.04
N ALA A 201 -14.36 7.72 14.74
CA ALA A 201 -14.37 8.37 16.05
C ALA A 201 -14.51 9.89 15.90
#